data_AF-A0A964J955-F1
#
_entry.id   AF-A0A964J955-F1
#
_cell.length_a   1.000
_cell.length_b   1.000
_cell.length_c   1.000
_cell.angle_alpha   90.00
_cell.angle_beta   90.00
_cell.angle_gamma   90.00
#
_symmetry.space_group_name_H-M   'P 1'
#
loop_
_entity.id
_entity.type
_entity.pdbx_description
1 polymer ?
#
loop_
_entity_poly.entity_id
_entity_poly.type
_entity_poly.pdbx_seq_one_letter_code
_entity_poly.pdbx_strand_id
1 'polypeptide(L)' 'MIKIKNFFFITIFIGIAMLIIFNFKDYNVKKAIDACLMGAIKLNKLSNLDEAKKFCEDKIKKNKNIK' A
#
# COMPACT_ATOMS: atom_id res chain seq x y z
N MET A 1 31.86 -9.03 19.61
CA MET A 1 32.47 -9.23 18.28
C MET A 1 31.51 -10.05 17.42
N ILE A 2 30.75 -9.40 16.53
CA ILE A 2 29.80 -10.09 15.64
C ILE A 2 30.63 -10.80 14.56
N LYS A 3 30.58 -12.13 14.54
CA LYS A 3 31.29 -12.94 13.53
C LYS A 3 30.69 -12.66 12.15
N ILE A 4 31.52 -12.61 11.11
CA ILE A 4 31.11 -12.37 9.70
C ILE A 4 29.91 -13.23 9.28
N LYS A 5 29.88 -14.50 9.72
CA LYS A 5 28.77 -15.42 9.46
C LYS A 5 27.46 -14.91 10.04
N ASN A 6 27.44 -14.39 11.27
CA ASN A 6 26.24 -13.83 11.89
C ASN A 6 25.79 -12.53 11.22
N PHE A 7 26.73 -11.68 10.79
CA PHE A 7 26.41 -10.47 10.05
C PHE A 7 25.71 -10.77 8.72
N PHE A 8 26.23 -11.76 7.98
CA PHE A 8 25.62 -12.19 6.71
C PHE A 8 24.18 -12.68 6.88
N PHE A 9 23.90 -13.49 7.92
CA PHE A 9 22.54 -13.94 8.22
C PHE A 9 21.59 -12.79 8.54
N ILE A 10 22.03 -11.80 9.33
CA ILE A 10 21.22 -10.64 9.69
C ILE A 10 20.82 -9.84 8.45
N THR A 11 21.75 -9.60 7.53
CA THR A 11 21.49 -8.86 6.29
C THR A 11 20.47 -9.57 5.41
N ILE A 12 20.55 -10.90 5.28
CA ILE A 12 19.56 -11.68 4.51
C ILE A 12 18.17 -11.57 5.13
N PHE A 13 18.06 -11.72 6.45
CA PHE A 13 16.77 -11.62 7.14
C PHE A 13 16.15 -10.23 6.98
N ILE A 14 16.94 -9.16 7.10
CA ILE A 14 16.47 -7.80 6.87
C ILE A 14 16.02 -7.61 5.42
N GLY A 15 16.77 -8.12 4.45
CA GLY A 15 16.41 -8.05 3.04
C GLY A 15 15.06 -8.73 2.75
N ILE A 16 14.84 -9.93 3.30
CA ILE A 16 13.57 -10.65 3.18
C ILE A 16 12.43 -9.87 3.84
N ALA A 17 12.64 -9.35 5.05
CA ALA A 17 11.64 -8.54 5.75
C ALA A 17 11.25 -7.28 4.94
N MET A 18 12.23 -6.60 4.32
CA MET A 18 11.96 -5.45 3.46
C MET A 18 11.15 -5.82 2.22
N LEU A 19 11.47 -6.93 1.56
CA LEU A 19 10.71 -7.42 0.40
C LEU A 19 9.25 -7.73 0.77
N ILE A 20 9.04 -8.34 1.93
CA ILE A 20 7.70 -8.64 2.46
C ILE A 20 6.93 -7.32 2.66
N ILE A 21 7.49 -6.37 3.42
CA ILE A 21 6.83 -5.08 3.71
C ILE A 21 6.52 -4.30 2.43
N PHE A 22 7.45 -4.30 1.46
CA PHE A 22 7.25 -3.57 0.20
C PHE A 22 6.09 -4.14 -0.61
N ASN A 23 5.96 -5.46 -0.69
CA ASN A 23 4.84 -6.13 -1.38
C ASN A 23 3.49 -5.88 -0.70
N PHE A 24 3.46 -5.80 0.63
CA PHE A 24 2.22 -5.47 1.36
C PHE A 24 1.74 -4.04 1.12
N LYS A 25 2.65 -3.09 0.83
CA LYS A 25 2.29 -1.69 0.61
C LYS A 25 1.31 -1.52 -0.55
N ASP A 26 1.56 -2.18 -1.67
CA ASP A 26 0.69 -2.05 -2.85
C ASP A 26 -0.61 -2.86 -2.72
N TYR A 27 -0.55 -4.00 -2.02
CA TYR A 27 -1.74 -4.78 -1.66
C TYR A 27 -2.71 -3.96 -0.79
N ASN A 28 -2.19 -3.26 0.23
CA ASN A 28 -2.99 -2.42 1.12
C ASN A 28 -3.60 -1.21 0.40
N VAL A 29 -2.88 -0.62 -0.56
CA VAL A 29 -3.37 0.51 -1.36
C VAL A 29 -4.53 0.10 -2.25
N LYS A 30 -4.45 -1.06 -2.93
CA LYS A 30 -5.58 -1.58 -3.72
C LYS A 30 -6.80 -1.84 -2.84
N LYS A 31 -6.62 -2.48 -1.69
CA LYS A 31 -7.69 -2.73 -0.72
C LYS A 31 -8.36 -1.44 -0.22
N ALA A 32 -7.58 -0.39 0.01
CA ALA A 32 -8.12 0.92 0.40
C ALA A 32 -8.91 1.57 -0.74
N ILE A 33 -8.47 1.44 -1.99
CA ILE A 33 -9.19 1.93 -3.17
C ILE A 33 -10.52 1.18 -3.34
N ASP A 34 -10.52 -0.14 -3.17
CA ASP A 34 -11.74 -0.95 -3.28
C ASP A 34 -12.77 -0.60 -2.20
N ALA A 35 -12.32 -0.43 -0.95
CA ALA A 35 -13.19 0.00 0.15
C ALA A 35 -13.73 1.43 -0.09
N CYS A 36 -12.88 2.33 -0.59
CA CYS A 36 -13.28 3.68 -0.98
C CYS A 36 -14.30 3.66 -2.12
N LEU A 37 -14.12 2.81 -3.14
CA LEU A 37 -15.03 2.70 -4.28
C LEU A 37 -16.44 2.26 -3.83
N MET A 38 -16.50 1.22 -2.98
CA MET A 38 -17.77 0.79 -2.38
C MET A 38 -18.40 1.88 -1.52
N GLY A 39 -17.59 2.63 -0.75
CA GLY A 39 -18.06 3.76 0.05
C GLY A 39 -18.54 4.93 -0.79
N ALA A 40 -17.83 5.29 -1.86
CA ALA A 40 -18.12 6.45 -2.71
C ALA A 40 -19.44 6.28 -3.47
N ILE A 41 -19.70 5.08 -3.97
CA ILE A 41 -20.96 4.73 -4.64
C ILE A 41 -22.12 4.74 -3.63
N LYS A 42 -21.91 4.17 -2.43
CA LYS A 42 -22.96 4.05 -1.41
C LYS A 42 -23.29 5.37 -0.69
N LEU A 43 -22.28 6.19 -0.40
CA LEU A 43 -22.39 7.39 0.44
C LEU A 43 -22.46 8.69 -0.38
N ASN A 44 -21.75 8.78 -1.51
CA ASN A 44 -21.47 10.05 -2.18
C ASN A 44 -22.20 10.28 -3.51
N LYS A 45 -23.21 9.46 -3.87
CA LYS A 45 -23.98 9.62 -5.11
C LYS A 45 -23.13 9.66 -6.40
N LEU A 46 -21.89 9.16 -6.38
CA LEU A 46 -21.17 8.93 -7.64
C LEU A 46 -21.85 7.76 -8.35
N SER A 47 -22.54 8.08 -9.44
CA SER A 47 -23.26 7.12 -10.27
C SER A 47 -22.34 6.37 -11.24
N ASN A 48 -21.12 6.86 -11.44
CA ASN A 48 -20.16 6.31 -12.39
C ASN A 48 -18.96 5.66 -11.67
N LEU A 49 -18.71 4.38 -11.98
CA LEU A 49 -17.61 3.58 -11.45
C LEU A 49 -16.24 4.19 -11.75
N ASP A 50 -16.05 4.74 -12.96
CA ASP A 50 -14.77 5.30 -13.40
C ASP A 50 -14.44 6.60 -12.68
N GLU A 51 -15.44 7.42 -12.42
CA GLU A 51 -15.29 8.65 -11.64
C GLU A 51 -15.00 8.34 -10.17
N ALA A 52 -15.68 7.33 -9.61
CA ALA A 52 -15.43 6.87 -8.24
C ALA A 52 -14.02 6.30 -8.08
N LYS A 53 -13.55 5.55 -9.08
CA LYS A 53 -12.19 5.01 -9.09
C LYS A 53 -11.15 6.13 -9.16
N LYS A 54 -11.30 7.11 -10.06
CA LYS A 54 -10.39 8.28 -10.13
C LYS A 54 -10.38 9.06 -8.82
N PHE A 55 -11.54 9.32 -8.23
CA PHE A 55 -11.65 10.01 -6.94
C PHE A 55 -10.89 9.27 -5.82
N CYS A 56 -11.11 7.96 -5.71
CA CYS A 56 -10.46 7.13 -4.69
C CYS A 56 -8.95 7.01 -4.91
N GLU A 57 -8.52 6.83 -6.16
CA GLU A 57 -7.11 6.84 -6.51
C GLU A 57 -6.45 8.18 -6.17
N ASP A 58 -7.08 9.31 -6.50
CA ASP A 58 -6.54 10.64 -6.20
C ASP A 58 -6.46 10.89 -4.69
N LYS A 59 -7.49 10.53 -3.92
CA LYS A 59 -7.49 10.67 -2.45
C LYS A 59 -6.41 9.82 -1.78
N ILE A 60 -6.27 8.56 -2.21
CA ILE A 60 -5.36 7.61 -1.57
C ILE A 60 -3.90 7.81 -2.06
N LYS A 61 -3.71 8.18 -3.33
CA LYS A 61 -2.39 8.48 -3.90
C LYS A 61 -1.89 9.89 -3.55
N LYS A 62 -2.73 10.92 -3.38
CA LYS A 62 -2.27 12.23 -2.83
C LYS A 62 -1.82 12.13 -1.37
N ASN A 63 -2.42 11.25 -0.59
CA ASN A 63 -1.96 10.97 0.78
C ASN A 63 -0.65 10.17 0.84
N LYS A 64 -0.10 9.73 -0.31
CA LYS A 64 1.27 9.18 -0.41
C LYS A 64 2.37 10.25 -0.43
N ASN A 65 2.06 11.54 -0.20
CA ASN A 65 3.07 12.53 0.23
C ASN A 65 3.53 12.26 1.67
N ILE A 66 3.99 11.03 1.92
CA ILE A 66 4.87 10.67 3.01
C ILE A 66 6.24 11.20 2.57
N LYS A 67 6.60 12.38 3.06
CA LYS A 67 8.02 12.72 3.25
C LYS A 67 8.60 11.78 4.29
#